data_AF-A0A4Y7WSG1-F1
#
_entry.id   AF-A0A4Y7WSG1-F1
#
_cell.length_a   1.000
_cell.length_b   1.000
_cell.length_c   1.000
_cell.angle_alpha   90.00
_cell.angle_beta   90.00
_cell.angle_gamma   90.00
#
_symmetry.space_group_name_H-M   'P 1'
#
loop_
_entity.id
_entity.type
_entity.pdbx_description
1 polymer ?
#
loop_
_entity_poly.entity_id
_entity_poly.type
_entity_poly.pdbx_seq_one_letter_code
_entity_poly.pdbx_strand_id
1 'polypeptide(L)' 'MLTRIKSIYLYIKQKGTVTTNELVEEFGITQRTVQRDLNVLEYNNLVVSSARGKWKATSKKTKVS' A
#
# COMPACT_ATOMS: atom_id res chain seq x y z
N MET A 1 -6.81 -16.87 -2.17
CA MET A 1 -5.50 -16.48 -2.73
C MET A 1 -5.32 -14.97 -2.52
N LEU A 2 -4.34 -14.54 -1.72
CA LEU A 2 -4.06 -13.12 -1.49
C LEU A 2 -3.35 -12.55 -2.72
N THR A 3 -3.92 -11.51 -3.33
CA THR A 3 -3.24 -10.76 -4.39
C THR A 3 -2.18 -9.86 -3.78
N ARG A 4 -1.08 -9.61 -4.51
CA ARG A 4 0.01 -8.72 -4.09
C ARG A 4 -0.49 -7.37 -3.55
N ILE A 5 -1.49 -6.78 -4.22
CA ILE A 5 -2.11 -5.51 -3.83
C ILE A 5 -2.76 -5.59 -2.43
N LYS A 6 -3.45 -6.70 -2.11
CA LYS A 6 -4.01 -6.92 -0.77
C LYS A 6 -2.90 -7.04 0.28
N SER A 7 -1.80 -7.73 -0.04
CA SER A 7 -0.66 -7.88 0.86
C SER A 7 0.00 -6.53 1.16
N ILE A 8 0.22 -5.69 0.14
CA ILE A 8 0.72 -4.31 0.31
C ILE A 8 -0.21 -3.50 1.21
N TYR A 9 -1.52 -3.54 0.98
CA TYR A 9 -2.49 -2.82 1.83
C TYR A 9 -2.42 -3.28 3.30
N LEU A 10 -2.38 -4.59 3.55
CA LEU A 10 -2.31 -5.13 4.90
C LEU A 10 -1.01 -4.73 5.61
N TYR A 11 0.11 -4.74 4.88
CA TYR A 11 1.40 -4.27 5.39
C TYR A 11 1.33 -2.80 5.82
N ILE A 12 0.83 -1.93 4.94
CA ILE A 12 0.65 -0.49 5.23
C ILE A 12 -0.25 -0.30 6.45
N LYS A 13 -1.34 -1.08 6.55
CA LYS A 13 -2.29 -1.00 7.66
C LYS A 13 -1.67 -1.44 8.99
N GLN A 14 -0.78 -2.43 8.98
CA GLN A 14 -0.09 -2.92 10.19
C GLN A 14 1.05 -1.99 10.62
N LYS A 15 1.84 -1.47 9.68
CA LYS A 15 2.96 -0.53 9.95
C LYS A 15 2.51 0.92 10.21
N GLY A 16 1.35 1.32 9.68
CA GLY A 16 0.80 2.67 9.79
C GLY A 16 1.26 3.61 8.68
N THR A 17 2.54 3.99 8.67
CA THR A 17 3.14 4.83 7.60
C THR A 17 4.37 4.15 7.03
N VAL A 18 4.43 4.01 5.71
CA VAL A 18 5.54 3.35 5.00
C VAL A 18 6.06 4.22 3.86
N THR A 19 7.24 3.88 3.35
CA THR A 19 7.79 4.50 2.14
C THR A 19 7.67 3.61 0.92
N THR A 20 7.73 4.19 -0.28
CA THR A 20 7.78 3.39 -1.52
C THR A 20 9.00 2.46 -1.56
N ASN A 21 10.16 2.88 -1.04
CA ASN A 21 11.38 2.06 -1.03
C ASN A 21 11.26 0.87 -0.07
N GLU A 22 10.65 1.08 1.09
CA GLU A 22 10.35 0.00 2.04
C GLU A 22 9.45 -1.08 1.42
N LEU A 23 8.44 -0.66 0.64
CA LEU A 23 7.59 -1.60 -0.09
C LEU A 23 8.35 -2.31 -1.23
N VAL A 24 9.34 -1.67 -1.84
CA VAL A 24 10.21 -2.31 -2.85
C VAL A 24 11.06 -3.40 -2.21
N GLU A 25 11.66 -3.11 -1.06
CA GLU A 25 12.49 -4.04 -0.29
C GLU A 25 11.67 -5.21 0.25
N GLU A 26 10.54 -4.93 0.89
CA GLU A 26 9.66 -5.94 1.51
C GLU A 26 9.09 -6.92 0.47
N PHE A 27 8.65 -6.42 -0.68
CA PHE A 27 7.95 -7.24 -1.68
C PHE A 27 8.84 -7.70 -2.84
N GLY A 28 10.11 -7.30 -2.86
CA GLY A 28 11.07 -7.68 -3.91
C GLY A 28 10.65 -7.29 -5.32
N ILE A 29 9.93 -6.17 -5.47
CA ILE A 29 9.38 -5.71 -6.76
C ILE A 29 9.84 -4.29 -7.10
N THR A 30 9.81 -3.95 -8.39
CA THR A 30 10.24 -2.62 -8.83
C THR A 30 9.37 -1.50 -8.27
N GLN A 31 9.96 -0.31 -8.11
CA GLN A 31 9.25 0.90 -7.68
C GLN A 31 8.05 1.23 -8.58
N ARG A 32 8.16 1.00 -9.90
CA ARG A 32 7.05 1.18 -10.85
C ARG A 32 5.87 0.27 -10.52
N THR A 33 6.14 -0.98 -10.16
CA THR A 33 5.12 -1.96 -9.77
C THR A 33 4.44 -1.56 -8.46
N VAL A 34 5.23 -1.20 -7.44
CA VAL A 34 4.71 -0.70 -6.15
C VAL A 34 3.82 0.51 -6.37
N GLN A 35 4.28 1.49 -7.18
CA GLN A 35 3.50 2.70 -7.44
C GLN A 35 2.18 2.40 -8.16
N ARG A 36 2.17 1.44 -9.10
CA ARG A 36 0.93 1.00 -9.75
C ARG A 36 -0.07 0.42 -8.75
N ASP A 37 0.41 -0.42 -7.84
CA ASP A 37 -0.43 -1.03 -6.81
C ASP A 37 -0.97 0.03 -5.84
N LEU A 38 -0.12 0.98 -5.42
CA LEU A 38 -0.51 2.11 -4.58
C LEU A 38 -1.57 2.99 -5.26
N ASN A 39 -1.43 3.25 -6.57
CA ASN A 39 -2.43 4.02 -7.31
C ASN A 39 -3.80 3.32 -7.33
N VAL A 40 -3.83 1.99 -7.44
CA VAL A 40 -5.09 1.22 -7.35
C VAL A 40 -5.68 1.34 -5.93
N LEU A 41 -4.86 1.21 -4.89
CA LEU A 41 -5.32 1.35 -3.51
C LEU A 41 -5.82 2.77 -3.21
N GLU A 42 -5.13 3.79 -3.70
CA GLU A 42 -5.49 5.20 -3.54
C GLU A 42 -6.80 5.53 -4.26
N TYR A 43 -6.97 5.06 -5.51
CA TYR A 43 -8.23 5.18 -6.25
C TYR A 43 -9.42 4.59 -5.49
N ASN A 44 -9.19 3.50 -4.74
CA ASN A 44 -10.19 2.85 -3.91
C ASN A 44 -10.35 3.47 -2.50
N ASN A 45 -9.66 4.57 -2.22
CA ASN A 45 -9.61 5.24 -0.92
C ASN A 45 -9.12 4.34 0.23
N LEU A 46 -8.21 3.41 -0.07
CA LEU A 46 -7.63 2.47 0.91
C LEU A 46 -6.34 2.97 1.52
N VAL A 47 -5.57 3.73 0.73
CA VAL A 47 -4.33 4.39 1.16
C VAL A 47 -4.34 5.84 0.69
N VAL A 48 -3.51 6.67 1.31
CA VAL A 48 -3.31 8.06 0.93
C VAL A 48 -1.83 8.44 1.07
N SER A 49 -1.36 9.29 0.16
CA SER A 49 -0.03 9.91 0.26
C SER A 49 -0.02 10.95 1.39
N SER A 50 0.71 10.67 2.48
CA SER A 50 0.85 11.63 3.59
C SER A 50 1.94 12.67 3.32
N ALA A 51 2.91 12.33 2.47
CA ALA A 51 3.97 13.20 1.97
C ALA A 51 4.58 12.52 0.72
N ARG A 52 5.41 13.22 -0.05
CA ARG A 52 6.06 12.64 -1.25
C ARG A 52 6.76 11.32 -0.89
N GLY A 53 6.29 10.21 -1.49
CA GLY A 53 6.84 8.86 -1.29
C GLY A 53 6.45 8.18 0.03
N LYS A 54 5.57 8.78 0.85
CA LYS A 54 5.08 8.22 2.12
C LYS A 54 3.59 7.91 2.05
N TRP A 55 3.23 6.70 2.44
CA TRP A 55 1.87 6.16 2.29
C TRP A 55 1.34 5.69 3.63
N LYS A 56 0.05 5.95 3.88
CA LYS A 56 -0.66 5.47 5.07
C LYS A 56 -2.02 4.90 4.69
N ALA A 57 -2.51 3.94 5.47
CA ALA A 57 -3.86 3.42 5.29
C ALA A 57 -4.90 4.46 5.74
N THR A 58 -6.05 4.49 5.06
CA THR A 58 -7.18 5.31 5.49
C THR A 58 -7.97 4.62 6.61
N SER A 59 -8.86 5.37 7.28
CA SER A 59 -9.80 4.83 8.28
C SER A 59 -11.00 4.09 7.66
N LYS A 60 -11.01 3.89 6.34
CA LYS A 60 -12.10 3.22 5.63
C LYS A 60 -12.26 1.79 6.15
N LYS A 61 -13.46 1.46 6.65
CA LYS A 61 -13.78 0.10 7.11
C LYS A 61 -13.74 -0.86 5.92
N THR A 62 -12.85 -1.85 5.98
CA THR A 62 -12.67 -2.88 4.96
C THR A 62 -12.94 -4.25 5.56
N LYS A 63 -13.73 -5.09 4.86
CA LYS A 63 -13.83 -6.51 5.17
C LYS A 63 -12.65 -7.23 4.55
N VAL A 64 -11.83 -7.88 5.36
CA VAL A 64 -10.78 -8.78 4.87
C VAL A 64 -11.43 -10.15 4.71
N SER A 65 -11.91 -10.45 3.51
CA SER A 65 -12.34 -11.80 3.08
C SER A 65 -11.30 -12.42 2.17
#